data_AF-A0A497NXR3-F1
#
_entry.id   AF-A0A497NXR3-F1
#
_cell.length_a   1.000
_cell.length_b   1.000
_cell.length_c   1.000
_cell.angle_alpha   90.00
_cell.angle_beta   90.00
_cell.angle_gamma   90.00
#
_symmetry.space_group_name_H-M   'P 1'
#
loop_
_entity.id
_entity.type
_entity.pdbx_description
1 polymer ?
#
loop_
_entity_poly.entity_id
_entity_poly.type
_entity_poly.pdbx_seq_one_letter_code
_entity_poly.pdbx_strand_id
1 'polypeptide(L)'
;MLQLIYKIVIQIFKHSVTRIDRLVMFPDVIGGHCLIPNTELLLKSYDSEFLRLILKSNEKQKMEIEDESVRREVEKSRRGWKCFKGI
;
A
#
# COMPACT_ATOMS: atom_id res chain seq x y z
N MET A 1 -3.32 -35.96 15.97
CA MET A 1 -4.05 -35.12 14.99
C MET A 1 -3.84 -33.62 15.21
N LEU A 2 -4.14 -33.05 16.38
CA LEU A 2 -3.95 -31.62 16.66
C LEU A 2 -2.54 -31.10 16.33
N GLN A 3 -1.49 -31.81 16.74
CA GLN A 3 -0.11 -31.38 16.41
C GLN A 3 0.21 -31.36 14.91
N LEU A 4 -0.44 -32.22 14.11
CA LEU A 4 -0.27 -32.23 12.67
C LEU A 4 -0.99 -31.03 12.03
N ILE A 5 -2.18 -30.70 12.53
CA ILE A 5 -2.95 -29.52 12.12
C ILE A 5 -2.16 -28.24 12.45
N TYR A 6 -1.60 -28.12 13.66
CA TYR A 6 -0.76 -26.97 14.02
C TYR A 6 0.48 -26.85 13.14
N LYS A 7 1.15 -27.97 12.81
CA LYS A 7 2.29 -27.96 11.88
C LYS A 7 1.89 -27.55 10.47
N ILE A 8 0.73 -28.01 9.98
CA ILE A 8 0.20 -27.65 8.66
C ILE A 8 -0.17 -26.16 8.61
N VAL A 9 -0.86 -25.63 9.62
CA VAL A 9 -1.23 -24.20 9.70
C VAL A 9 0.02 -23.32 9.76
N ILE A 10 1.03 -23.71 10.57
CA ILE A 10 2.31 -23.00 10.63
C ILE A 10 3.07 -23.08 9.30
N GLN A 11 3.03 -24.22 8.60
CA GLN A 11 3.65 -24.39 7.29
C GLN A 11 2.97 -23.51 6.23
N ILE A 12 1.63 -23.45 6.21
CA ILE A 12 0.86 -22.58 5.31
C ILE A 12 1.15 -21.11 5.61
N PHE A 13 1.22 -20.73 6.89
CA PHE A 13 1.53 -19.36 7.28
C PHE A 13 2.97 -18.96 6.96
N LYS A 14 3.95 -19.87 7.13
CA LYS A 14 5.33 -19.66 6.65
C LYS A 14 5.39 -19.58 5.13
N HIS A 15 4.57 -20.33 4.41
CA HIS A 15 4.55 -20.34 2.95
C HIS A 15 3.87 -19.10 2.35
N SER A 16 2.88 -18.51 3.03
CA SER A 16 2.27 -17.24 2.61
C SER A 16 3.14 -16.03 2.94
N VAL A 17 3.94 -16.10 4.01
CA VAL A 17 4.89 -15.04 4.44
C VAL A 17 6.19 -15.03 3.61
N THR A 18 6.54 -16.13 2.95
CA THR A 18 7.75 -16.22 2.09
C THR A 18 7.56 -15.72 0.66
N ARG A 19 6.36 -15.27 0.30
CA ARG A 19 6.11 -14.56 -0.97
C ARG A 19 6.57 -13.11 -0.89
N ILE A 20 7.89 -12.92 -0.93
CA ILE A 20 8.59 -11.62 -1.03
C ILE A 20 8.21 -10.87 -2.33
N ASP A 21 7.54 -11.54 -3.26
CA ASP A 21 6.99 -11.01 -4.51
C ASP A 21 5.89 -9.94 -4.33
N ARG A 22 5.29 -9.82 -3.15
CA ARG A 22 4.34 -8.73 -2.88
C ARG A 22 5.09 -7.49 -2.38
N LEU A 23 5.21 -6.49 -3.27
CA LEU A 23 5.67 -5.15 -2.91
C LEU A 23 4.85 -4.63 -1.72
N VAL A 24 5.52 -4.28 -0.63
CA VAL A 24 4.89 -3.61 0.50
C VAL A 24 4.54 -2.20 0.05
N MET A 25 3.24 -1.95 -0.12
CA MET A 25 2.71 -0.62 -0.41
C MET A 25 2.48 0.12 0.91
N PHE A 26 3.03 1.31 1.04
CA PHE A 26 2.81 2.17 2.21
C PHE A 26 1.64 3.11 1.97
N PRO A 27 0.83 3.40 3.01
CA PRO A 27 -0.15 4.47 2.94
C PRO A 27 0.61 5.79 2.86
N ASP A 28 0.48 6.52 1.75
CA ASP A 28 1.03 7.85 1.55
C ASP A 28 0.41 8.44 0.27
N VAL A 29 0.61 9.75 0.07
CA VAL A 29 0.24 10.41 -1.19
C VAL A 29 1.00 9.76 -2.34
N ILE A 30 0.27 9.37 -3.39
CA ILE A 30 0.85 8.88 -4.63
C ILE A 30 1.54 10.05 -5.33
N GLY A 31 2.86 10.10 -5.18
CA GLY A 31 3.75 11.04 -5.85
C GLY A 31 4.36 10.51 -7.15
N GLY A 32 5.43 11.17 -7.60
CA GLY A 32 6.16 10.81 -8.82
C GLY A 32 5.47 11.24 -10.12
N HIS A 33 5.96 10.74 -11.25
CA HIS A 33 5.56 11.22 -12.58
C HIS A 33 4.70 10.23 -13.38
N CYS A 34 4.54 8.99 -12.90
CA CYS A 34 3.89 7.95 -13.68
C CYS A 34 2.40 7.85 -13.38
N LEU A 35 2.01 7.45 -12.17
CA LEU A 35 0.64 6.97 -11.94
C LEU A 35 -0.42 8.08 -12.13
N ILE A 36 -0.30 9.19 -11.39
CA ILE A 36 -1.29 10.27 -11.44
C ILE A 36 -1.36 10.93 -12.83
N PRO A 37 -0.24 11.34 -13.46
CA PRO A 37 -0.29 11.92 -14.80
C PRO A 37 -0.81 10.94 -15.86
N ASN A 38 -0.46 9.64 -15.77
CA ASN A 38 -0.97 8.64 -16.71
C ASN A 38 -2.47 8.39 -16.51
N THR A 39 -2.98 8.42 -15.28
CA THR A 39 -4.42 8.35 -15.02
C THR A 39 -5.18 9.52 -15.66
N GLU A 40 -4.63 10.74 -15.59
CA GLU A 40 -5.20 11.91 -16.28
C GLU A 40 -5.16 11.76 -17.80
N LEU A 41 -4.08 11.23 -18.36
CA LEU A 41 -3.98 10.94 -19.80
C LEU A 41 -4.99 9.88 -20.23
N LEU A 42 -5.13 8.79 -19.46
CA LEU A 42 -6.10 7.72 -19.74
C LEU A 42 -7.53 8.24 -19.71
N LEU A 43 -7.86 9.17 -18.81
CA LEU A 43 -9.19 9.79 -18.74
C LEU A 43 -9.56 10.60 -19.99
N LYS A 44 -8.58 11.05 -20.78
CA LYS A 44 -8.85 11.72 -22.07
C LYS A 44 -9.30 10.73 -23.15
N SER A 45 -8.92 9.47 -23.03
CA SER A 45 -9.24 8.41 -24.00
C SER A 45 -10.39 7.52 -23.55
N TYR A 46 -10.56 7.32 -22.23
CA TYR A 46 -11.58 6.46 -21.64
C TYR A 46 -12.25 7.17 -20.46
N ASP A 47 -13.55 7.42 -20.57
CA ASP A 47 -14.32 7.89 -19.42
C ASP A 47 -14.58 6.72 -18.47
N SER A 48 -13.90 6.76 -17.32
CA SER A 48 -13.98 5.72 -16.30
C SER A 48 -14.13 6.35 -14.94
N GLU A 49 -15.23 6.00 -14.25
CA GLU A 49 -15.47 6.41 -12.88
C GLU A 49 -14.31 5.97 -11.95
N PHE A 50 -13.77 4.77 -12.17
CA PHE A 50 -12.66 4.24 -11.39
C PHE A 50 -11.40 5.12 -11.48
N LEU A 51 -11.05 5.60 -12.68
CA LEU A 51 -9.91 6.50 -12.86
C LEU A 51 -10.12 7.85 -12.14
N ARG A 52 -11.35 8.38 -12.17
CA ARG A 52 -11.70 9.61 -11.41
C ARG A 52 -11.58 9.39 -9.90
N LEU A 53 -11.99 8.23 -9.42
CA LEU A 53 -11.89 7.85 -8.01
C LEU A 53 -10.43 7.75 -7.55
N ILE A 54 -9.51 7.24 -8.39
CA ILE A 54 -8.08 7.21 -8.08
C ILE A 54 -7.56 8.64 -7.82
N LEU A 55 -7.83 9.57 -8.74
CA LEU A 55 -7.41 10.96 -8.61
C LEU A 55 -8.01 11.63 -7.36
N LYS A 56 -9.33 11.46 -7.17
CA LYS A 56 -10.05 12.02 -6.02
C LYS A 56 -9.52 11.47 -4.67
N SER A 57 -9.21 10.18 -4.62
CA SER A 57 -8.65 9.54 -3.44
C SER A 57 -7.26 10.09 -3.11
N ASN A 58 -6.41 10.32 -4.13
CA ASN A 58 -5.09 10.89 -3.92
C ASN A 58 -5.12 12.34 -3.44
N GLU A 59 -6.03 13.16 -4.00
CA GLU A 59 -6.26 14.53 -3.52
C GLU A 59 -6.75 14.56 -2.07
N LYS A 60 -7.64 13.63 -1.69
CA LYS A 60 -8.07 13.50 -0.29
C LYS A 60 -6.89 13.18 0.63
N GLN A 61 -6.02 12.25 0.24
CA GLN A 61 -4.83 11.90 1.02
C GLN A 61 -3.86 13.08 1.18
N LYS A 62 -3.73 13.95 0.16
CA LYS A 62 -2.93 15.20 0.27
C LYS A 62 -3.45 16.12 1.37
N MET A 63 -4.77 16.15 1.60
CA MET A 63 -5.35 16.94 2.69
C MET A 63 -5.21 16.22 4.04
N GLU A 64 -5.45 14.90 4.07
CA GLU A 64 -5.35 14.10 5.29
C GLU A 64 -3.93 14.10 5.88
N ILE A 65 -2.88 14.13 5.04
CA ILE A 65 -1.50 14.14 5.50
C ILE A 65 -1.08 15.47 6.16
N GLU A 66 -1.87 16.53 6.00
CA GLU A 66 -1.65 17.81 6.71
C GLU A 66 -1.99 17.67 8.20
N ASP A 67 -2.84 16.72 8.57
CA ASP A 67 -3.07 16.36 9.96
C ASP A 67 -1.83 15.64 10.54
N GLU A 68 -1.22 16.26 11.54
CA GLU A 68 -0.01 15.76 12.19
C GLU A 68 -0.17 14.35 12.78
N SER A 69 -1.36 13.98 13.25
CA SER A 69 -1.64 12.65 13.76
C SER A 69 -1.58 11.59 12.66
N VAL A 70 -2.21 11.87 11.52
CA VAL A 70 -2.20 11.00 10.33
C VAL A 70 -0.78 10.88 9.77
N ARG A 71 -0.06 11.99 9.67
CA ARG A 71 1.34 12.02 9.19
C ARG A 71 2.24 11.13 10.04
N ARG A 72 2.10 11.17 11.37
CA ARG A 72 2.87 10.31 12.28
C ARG A 72 2.57 8.83 12.12
N GLU A 73 1.31 8.46 11.87
CA GLU A 73 0.92 7.06 11.63
C GLU A 73 1.52 6.51 10.34
N VAL A 74 1.49 7.31 9.26
CA VAL A 74 2.13 7.01 7.98
C VAL A 74 3.64 6.80 8.17
N GLU A 75 4.32 7.72 8.85
CA GLU A 75 5.75 7.61 9.12
C GLU A 75 6.11 6.41 9.99
N LYS A 76 5.28 6.08 10.99
CA LYS A 76 5.47 4.91 11.85
C LYS A 76 5.40 3.62 11.04
N SER A 77 4.44 3.53 10.11
CA SER A 77 4.29 2.40 9.18
C SER A 77 5.53 2.23 8.31
N ARG A 78 6.08 3.34 7.79
CA ARG A 78 7.32 3.34 6.99
C ARG A 78 8.55 2.93 7.81
N ARG A 79 8.68 3.41 9.05
CA ARG A 79 9.78 3.08 9.96
C ARG A 79 9.75 1.62 10.39
N GLY A 80 8.58 1.07 10.70
CA GLY A 80 8.41 -0.33 11.09
C GLY A 80 8.97 -1.30 10.02
N TRP A 81 8.77 -0.99 8.74
CA TRP A 81 9.29 -1.82 7.66
C TRP A 81 10.79 -1.65 7.40
N LYS A 82 11.33 -0.43 7.53
CA LYS A 82 12.78 -0.21 7.47
C LYS A 82 13.52 -1.03 8.54
N CYS A 83 12.99 -1.01 9.77
CA CYS A 83 13.49 -1.82 10.88
C CYS A 83 13.45 -3.34 10.56
N PHE A 84 12.41 -3.82 9.88
CA PHE A 84 12.31 -5.21 9.44
C PHE A 84 13.34 -5.59 8.35
N LYS A 85 13.71 -4.65 7.47
CA LYS A 85 14.74 -4.86 6.44
C LYS A 85 16.17 -4.60 6.92
N GLY A 86 16.39 -4.13 8.15
CA GLY A 86 17.71 -3.82 8.67
C GLY A 86 18.42 -2.69 7.91
N ILE A 87 17.65 -1.74 7.35
CA ILE A 87 18.14 -0.53 6.65
C ILE A 87 17.74 0.71 7.44
#